data_AF-A0A7X6FQ69-F1
#
_entry.id   AF-A0A7X6FQ69-F1
#
_cell.length_a   1.000
_cell.length_b   1.000
_cell.length_c   1.000
_cell.angle_alpha   90.00
_cell.angle_beta   90.00
_cell.angle_gamma   90.00
#
_symmetry.space_group_name_H-M   'P 1'
#
loop_
_entity.id
_entity.type
_entity.pdbx_description
1 polymer ?
#
loop_
_entity_poly.entity_id
_entity_poly.type
_entity_poly.pdbx_seq_one_letter_code
_entity_poly.pdbx_strand_id
1 'polypeptide(L)'
;MIAVQILLRENIRKTKYHDGCESRPQQATLAEYCGEMKAHMSFPVYFVDIRLAAIREVRLPKERPDQEIRRLLDCREPGSIISPENLFVYFAQHGESSGAHSLANFEGIRNSITGNMIIGGADSSGHLYRPRLPITDVARRIELIRPYLDPVPHGGKSRGSKIDFQIRIARQTLVVQQ
;
A
#
# COMPACT_ATOMS: atom_id res chain seq x y z
N MET A 1 -14.80 4.55 24.90
CA MET A 1 -13.87 3.57 24.32
C MET A 1 -14.64 2.28 24.08
N ILE A 2 -15.11 2.05 22.85
CA ILE A 2 -15.90 0.86 22.52
C ILE A 2 -15.32 0.23 21.24
N ALA A 3 -14.88 -1.02 21.43
CA ALA A 3 -14.77 -2.15 20.52
C ALA A 3 -14.94 -1.91 19.01
N VAL A 4 -13.85 -2.07 18.25
CA VAL A 4 -13.86 -2.55 16.85
C VAL A 4 -12.70 -3.54 16.70
N GLN A 5 -12.83 -4.73 17.29
CA GLN A 5 -11.78 -5.76 17.18
C GLN A 5 -12.30 -7.18 16.94
N ILE A 6 -13.58 -7.38 16.67
CA ILE A 6 -14.15 -8.72 16.46
C ILE A 6 -15.17 -8.62 15.34
N LEU A 7 -14.78 -8.95 14.11
CA LEU A 7 -15.68 -9.38 13.02
C LEU A 7 -14.95 -9.95 11.79
N LEU A 8 -13.62 -9.91 11.73
CA LEU A 8 -12.86 -10.40 10.56
C LEU A 8 -12.43 -11.88 10.60
N ARG A 9 -12.68 -12.62 11.69
CA ARG A 9 -12.18 -14.00 11.83
C ARG A 9 -13.06 -15.10 11.23
N GLU A 10 -14.31 -14.83 10.83
CA GLU A 10 -15.23 -15.92 10.43
C GLU A 10 -15.68 -15.93 8.96
N ASN A 11 -15.57 -14.82 8.22
CA ASN A 11 -16.14 -14.78 6.86
C ASN A 11 -15.21 -15.16 5.70
N ILE A 12 -13.92 -15.38 5.94
CA ILE A 12 -12.97 -15.73 4.86
C ILE A 12 -13.03 -17.23 4.49
N ARG A 13 -13.73 -18.08 5.27
CA ARG A 13 -13.76 -19.54 5.05
C ARG A 13 -14.87 -20.06 4.13
N LYS A 14 -15.73 -19.21 3.56
CA LYS A 14 -16.89 -19.68 2.76
C LYS A 14 -17.16 -18.82 1.51
N THR A 15 -16.20 -18.66 0.62
CA THR A 15 -16.46 -18.18 -0.74
C THR A 15 -16.65 -19.37 -1.68
N LYS A 16 -17.93 -19.73 -1.95
CA LYS A 16 -18.31 -20.55 -3.10
C LYS A 16 -18.45 -19.62 -4.31
N TYR A 17 -17.64 -19.85 -5.34
CA TYR A 17 -17.74 -19.15 -6.62
C TYR A 17 -18.76 -19.88 -7.51
N HIS A 18 -19.74 -19.14 -8.03
CA HIS A 18 -20.60 -19.57 -9.13
C HIS A 18 -20.13 -18.84 -10.38
N ASP A 19 -19.58 -19.56 -11.35
CA ASP A 19 -19.38 -19.06 -12.71
C ASP A 19 -20.14 -19.99 -13.67
N GLY A 20 -21.25 -19.48 -14.19
CA GLY A 20 -21.82 -19.95 -15.45
C GLY A 20 -21.21 -19.13 -16.58
N CYS A 21 -20.52 -19.78 -17.50
CA CYS A 21 -20.26 -19.22 -18.83
C CYS A 21 -19.92 -20.35 -19.82
N GLU A 22 -20.93 -20.75 -20.58
CA GLU A 22 -20.77 -21.47 -21.84
C GLU A 22 -20.34 -20.49 -22.93
N SER A 23 -19.16 -20.72 -23.52
CA SER A 23 -18.87 -20.66 -24.97
C SER A 23 -17.35 -20.56 -25.20
N ARG A 24 -16.80 -21.53 -25.94
CA ARG A 24 -15.37 -21.59 -26.31
C ARG A 24 -15.10 -20.67 -27.51
N PRO A 25 -13.99 -19.91 -27.52
CA PRO A 25 -13.34 -19.52 -28.76
C PRO A 25 -12.14 -20.41 -29.07
N GLN A 26 -11.87 -20.54 -30.37
CA GLN A 26 -10.84 -21.33 -31.00
C GLN A 26 -9.43 -20.75 -30.77
N GLN A 27 -8.48 -21.62 -30.41
CA GLN A 27 -7.03 -21.54 -30.62
C GLN A 27 -6.36 -20.16 -30.52
N ALA A 28 -6.44 -19.51 -29.35
CA ALA A 28 -5.33 -18.67 -28.88
C ALA A 28 -4.15 -19.59 -28.51
N THR A 29 -2.91 -19.16 -28.75
CA THR A 29 -1.75 -19.99 -28.37
C THR A 29 -1.79 -20.24 -26.86
N LEU A 30 -1.44 -21.45 -26.41
CA LEU A 30 -1.50 -21.82 -24.98
C LEU A 30 -0.80 -20.81 -24.06
N ALA A 31 0.21 -20.08 -24.57
CA ALA A 31 0.90 -19.00 -23.85
C ALA A 31 0.02 -17.75 -23.69
N GLU A 32 -0.72 -17.34 -24.72
CA GLU A 32 -1.69 -16.24 -24.67
C GLU A 32 -2.88 -16.64 -23.78
N TYR A 33 -3.40 -17.86 -23.92
CA TYR A 33 -4.49 -18.36 -23.08
C TYR A 33 -4.09 -18.49 -21.61
N CYS A 34 -2.87 -18.95 -21.30
CA CYS A 34 -2.34 -18.95 -19.94
C CYS A 34 -2.03 -17.55 -19.40
N GLY A 35 -1.59 -16.62 -20.25
CA GLY A 35 -1.37 -15.21 -19.90
C GLY A 35 -2.68 -14.49 -19.58
N GLU A 36 -3.71 -14.71 -20.39
CA GLU A 36 -5.08 -14.22 -20.19
C GLU A 36 -5.73 -14.88 -18.98
N MET A 37 -5.59 -16.19 -18.78
CA MET A 37 -6.07 -16.87 -17.57
C MET A 37 -5.38 -16.37 -16.30
N LYS A 38 -4.06 -16.09 -16.34
CA LYS A 38 -3.35 -15.43 -15.22
C LYS A 38 -3.87 -14.01 -14.97
N ALA A 39 -4.26 -13.28 -16.02
CA ALA A 39 -4.91 -11.98 -15.89
C ALA A 39 -6.30 -12.09 -15.25
N HIS A 40 -7.05 -13.17 -15.52
CA HIS A 40 -8.32 -13.47 -14.84
C HIS A 40 -8.17 -13.94 -13.39
N MET A 41 -6.98 -14.36 -12.98
CA MET A 41 -6.68 -14.83 -11.62
C MET A 41 -6.03 -13.77 -10.73
N SER A 42 -5.96 -12.51 -11.17
CA SER A 42 -5.41 -11.41 -10.38
C SER A 42 -6.26 -10.15 -10.51
N PHE A 43 -6.10 -9.20 -9.59
CA PHE A 43 -6.71 -7.87 -9.70
C PHE A 43 -5.66 -6.78 -9.48
N PRO A 44 -5.78 -5.65 -10.21
CA PRO A 44 -4.84 -4.54 -10.09
C PRO A 44 -5.07 -3.80 -8.77
N VAL A 45 -3.96 -3.43 -8.13
CA VAL A 45 -3.90 -2.57 -6.94
C VAL A 45 -2.73 -1.60 -7.09
N TYR A 46 -2.69 -0.58 -6.25
CA TYR A 46 -1.55 0.34 -6.22
C TYR A 46 -0.62 0.03 -5.07
N PHE A 47 0.66 -0.16 -5.38
CA PHE A 47 1.71 -0.30 -4.39
C PHE A 47 2.41 1.05 -4.20
N VAL A 48 2.50 1.50 -2.96
CA VAL A 48 3.20 2.72 -2.57
C VAL A 48 4.49 2.33 -1.88
N ASP A 49 5.60 2.67 -2.52
CA ASP A 49 6.93 2.60 -1.92
C ASP A 49 7.25 3.94 -1.26
N ILE A 50 7.15 3.99 0.06
CA ILE A 50 7.38 5.22 0.81
C ILE A 50 8.87 5.64 0.74
N ARG A 51 9.81 4.69 0.63
CA ARG A 51 11.24 4.99 0.57
C ARG A 51 11.61 5.63 -0.77
N LEU A 52 11.00 5.17 -1.86
CA LEU A 52 11.23 5.72 -3.19
C LEU A 52 10.32 6.92 -3.51
N ALA A 53 9.37 7.25 -2.63
CA ALA A 53 8.33 8.24 -2.89
C ALA A 53 7.59 7.95 -4.21
N ALA A 54 7.26 6.68 -4.42
CA ALA A 54 6.72 6.19 -5.69
C ALA A 54 5.43 5.39 -5.50
N ILE A 55 4.57 5.45 -6.50
CA ILE A 55 3.38 4.62 -6.60
C ILE A 55 3.36 3.92 -7.97
N ARG A 56 3.00 2.64 -7.98
CA ARG A 56 2.90 1.85 -9.22
C ARG A 56 1.73 0.87 -9.16
N GLU A 57 1.23 0.48 -10.31
CA GLU A 57 0.26 -0.61 -10.40
C GLU A 57 0.97 -1.96 -10.20
N VAL A 58 0.42 -2.81 -9.34
CA VAL A 58 0.82 -4.20 -9.18
C VAL A 58 -0.42 -5.08 -9.21
N ARG A 59 -0.24 -6.39 -9.38
CA ARG A 59 -1.34 -7.35 -9.41
C ARG A 59 -1.29 -8.27 -8.21
N LEU A 60 -2.41 -8.40 -7.50
CA LEU A 60 -2.57 -9.38 -6.45
C LEU A 60 -3.25 -10.64 -6.99
N PRO A 61 -2.78 -11.84 -6.63
CA PRO A 61 -3.46 -13.08 -6.99
C PRO A 61 -4.79 -13.20 -6.23
N LYS A 62 -5.83 -13.71 -6.90
CA LYS A 62 -7.16 -13.94 -6.32
C LYS A 62 -7.18 -15.07 -5.30
N GLU A 63 -6.38 -16.11 -5.49
CA GLU A 63 -6.39 -17.30 -4.64
C GLU A 63 -5.76 -17.05 -3.26
N ARG A 64 -4.73 -16.19 -3.20
CA ARG A 64 -3.95 -15.93 -1.98
C ARG A 64 -3.48 -14.46 -1.88
N PRO A 65 -4.39 -13.48 -1.95
CA PRO A 65 -4.02 -12.07 -1.92
C PRO A 65 -3.24 -11.71 -0.65
N ASP A 66 -3.61 -12.29 0.50
CA ASP A 66 -2.97 -12.01 1.78
C ASP A 66 -1.48 -12.38 1.83
N GLN A 67 -1.08 -13.48 1.19
CA GLN A 67 0.33 -13.90 1.17
C GLN A 67 1.17 -12.91 0.36
N GLU A 68 0.62 -12.45 -0.77
CA GLU A 68 1.27 -11.48 -1.63
C GLU A 68 1.31 -10.09 -0.99
N ILE A 69 0.25 -9.67 -0.31
CA ILE A 69 0.21 -8.43 0.49
C ILE A 69 1.32 -8.44 1.54
N ARG A 70 1.45 -9.53 2.32
CA ARG A 70 2.50 -9.67 3.33
C ARG A 70 3.90 -9.62 2.73
N ARG A 71 4.09 -10.26 1.58
CA ARG A 71 5.36 -10.26 0.84
C ARG A 71 5.75 -8.87 0.34
N LEU A 72 4.80 -8.14 -0.25
CA LEU A 72 5.02 -6.80 -0.80
C LEU A 72 5.24 -5.74 0.30
N LEU A 73 4.53 -5.89 1.43
CA LEU A 73 4.67 -5.00 2.58
C LEU A 73 5.83 -5.37 3.51
N ASP A 74 6.47 -6.52 3.28
CA ASP A 74 7.51 -7.09 4.16
C ASP A 74 7.06 -7.17 5.63
N CYS A 75 5.81 -7.60 5.85
CA CYS A 75 5.22 -7.66 7.19
C CYS A 75 4.43 -8.95 7.40
N ARG A 76 4.46 -9.50 8.62
CA ARG A 76 3.69 -10.72 8.97
C ARG A 76 2.21 -10.43 9.11
N GLU A 77 1.86 -9.32 9.74
CA GLU A 77 0.49 -8.91 10.04
C GLU A 77 0.28 -7.47 9.58
N PRO A 78 -0.26 -7.27 8.35
CA PRO A 78 -0.54 -5.93 7.87
C PRO A 78 -1.73 -5.32 8.61
N GLY A 79 -1.63 -4.03 8.89
CA GLY A 79 -2.77 -3.21 9.25
C GLY A 79 -3.64 -2.94 8.03
N SER A 80 -4.90 -2.60 8.30
CA SER A 80 -5.82 -2.19 7.25
C SER A 80 -6.77 -1.09 7.71
N ILE A 81 -7.20 -0.27 6.75
CA ILE A 81 -8.20 0.77 6.94
C ILE A 81 -8.98 1.00 5.64
N ILE A 82 -10.25 1.39 5.79
CA ILE A 82 -11.13 1.73 4.67
C ILE A 82 -11.25 3.26 4.62
N SER A 83 -10.92 3.84 3.49
CA SER A 83 -11.15 5.27 3.22
C SER A 83 -12.64 5.54 2.91
N PRO A 84 -13.11 6.79 3.03
CA PRO A 84 -14.50 7.16 2.75
C PRO A 84 -15.03 6.77 1.35
N GLU A 85 -14.14 6.59 0.37
CA GLU A 85 -14.50 6.24 -1.02
C GLU A 85 -14.31 4.76 -1.33
N ASN A 86 -14.34 3.91 -0.31
CA ASN A 86 -14.17 2.45 -0.42
C ASN A 86 -12.81 2.02 -1.01
N LEU A 87 -11.77 2.86 -0.88
CA LEU A 87 -10.40 2.38 -1.05
C LEU A 87 -9.98 1.66 0.23
N PHE A 88 -9.47 0.46 0.06
CA PHE A 88 -8.90 -0.35 1.12
C PHE A 88 -7.39 -0.17 1.12
N VAL A 89 -6.84 0.27 2.25
CA VAL A 89 -5.40 0.53 2.39
C VAL A 89 -4.84 -0.51 3.36
N TYR A 90 -4.03 -1.43 2.84
CA TYR A 90 -3.17 -2.28 3.65
C TYR A 90 -1.84 -1.58 3.87
N PHE A 91 -1.29 -1.70 5.07
CA PHE A 91 0.00 -1.11 5.41
C PHE A 91 0.76 -1.99 6.38
N ALA A 92 2.08 -1.92 6.34
CA ALA A 92 2.90 -2.56 7.35
C ALA A 92 2.61 -1.89 8.70
N GLN A 93 1.99 -2.61 9.63
CA GLN A 93 2.14 -2.29 11.05
C GLN A 93 3.59 -2.62 11.40
N HIS A 94 4.20 -1.84 12.29
CA HIS A 94 5.64 -1.86 12.65
C HIS A 94 6.52 -0.94 11.80
N GLY A 95 6.86 0.21 12.39
CA GLY A 95 8.02 1.02 12.01
C GLY A 95 9.34 0.55 12.66
N GLU A 96 9.43 -0.71 13.10
CA GLU A 96 10.41 -1.11 14.14
C GLU A 96 11.76 -1.62 13.62
N SER A 97 11.93 -2.01 12.36
CA SER A 97 13.21 -2.60 11.91
C SER A 97 14.18 -1.64 11.22
N SER A 98 13.75 -0.43 10.82
CA SER A 98 14.62 0.50 10.06
C SER A 98 14.59 1.96 10.50
N GLY A 99 13.79 2.32 11.51
CA GLY A 99 13.52 3.72 11.81
C GLY A 99 12.61 4.30 10.73
N ALA A 100 11.47 4.87 11.12
CA ALA A 100 10.54 5.47 10.18
C ALA A 100 11.16 6.74 9.55
N HIS A 101 11.93 6.57 8.48
CA HIS A 101 12.54 7.67 7.70
C HIS A 101 11.51 8.51 6.97
N SER A 102 10.26 8.05 6.90
CA SER A 102 9.19 8.67 6.14
C SER A 102 7.84 8.21 6.68
N LEU A 103 6.90 9.14 6.75
CA LEU A 103 5.50 8.92 7.11
C LEU A 103 4.64 9.22 5.88
N ALA A 104 3.54 8.50 5.71
CA ALA A 104 2.51 8.84 4.72
C ALA A 104 1.25 9.33 5.42
N ASN A 105 0.78 10.52 5.03
CA ASN A 105 -0.57 10.97 5.31
C ASN A 105 -1.45 10.64 4.12
N PHE A 106 -2.49 9.84 4.36
CA PHE A 106 -3.50 9.54 3.36
C PHE A 106 -4.77 10.34 3.68
N GLU A 107 -5.29 11.08 2.71
CA GLU A 107 -6.49 11.90 2.90
C GLU A 107 -7.68 11.08 3.44
N GLY A 108 -8.29 11.56 4.53
CA GLY A 108 -9.39 10.86 5.20
C GLY A 108 -8.97 9.80 6.22
N ILE A 109 -7.66 9.52 6.38
CA ILE A 109 -7.12 8.65 7.43
C ILE A 109 -6.43 9.53 8.50
N ARG A 110 -6.89 9.42 9.76
CA ARG A 110 -6.42 10.28 10.85
C ARG A 110 -4.97 10.01 11.29
N ASN A 111 -4.49 8.78 11.12
CA ASN A 111 -3.17 8.37 11.60
C ASN A 111 -2.20 8.28 10.42
N SER A 112 -1.01 8.87 10.57
CA SER A 112 0.06 8.68 9.59
C SER A 112 0.47 7.20 9.53
N ILE A 113 0.68 6.73 8.31
CA ILE A 113 1.09 5.35 8.03
C ILE A 113 2.61 5.31 7.94
N THR A 114 3.21 4.36 8.64
CA THR A 114 4.66 4.09 8.56
C THR A 114 4.88 2.89 7.66
N GLY A 115 5.73 3.01 6.63
CA GLY A 115 6.07 1.90 5.74
C GLY A 115 5.15 1.76 4.52
N ASN A 116 5.50 0.82 3.63
CA ASN A 116 4.83 0.67 2.34
C ASN A 116 3.32 0.42 2.49
N MET A 117 2.58 0.73 1.42
CA MET A 117 1.12 0.56 1.39
C MET A 117 0.69 -0.17 0.13
N ILE A 118 -0.44 -0.88 0.24
CA ILE A 118 -1.19 -1.43 -0.89
C ILE A 118 -2.58 -0.84 -0.84
N ILE A 119 -3.03 -0.28 -1.97
CA ILE A 119 -4.31 0.41 -2.10
C ILE A 119 -5.14 -0.31 -3.15
N GLY A 120 -6.24 -0.91 -2.71
CA GLY A 120 -7.22 -1.61 -3.54
C GLY A 120 -8.60 -0.96 -3.45
N GLY A 121 -9.54 -1.39 -4.30
CA GLY A 121 -10.96 -1.20 -4.02
C GLY A 121 -11.48 -2.35 -3.17
N ALA A 122 -12.42 -2.09 -2.25
CA ALA A 122 -13.13 -3.15 -1.54
C ALA A 122 -14.64 -2.90 -1.56
N ASP A 123 -15.44 -3.96 -1.64
CA ASP A 123 -16.89 -3.86 -1.52
C ASP A 123 -17.31 -3.83 -0.05
N SER A 124 -18.62 -3.70 0.21
CA SER A 124 -19.18 -3.71 1.57
C SER A 124 -18.94 -5.01 2.33
N SER A 125 -18.56 -6.09 1.64
CA SER A 125 -18.24 -7.40 2.20
C SER A 125 -16.74 -7.64 2.35
N GLY A 126 -15.90 -6.66 1.96
CA GLY A 126 -14.44 -6.75 2.02
C GLY A 126 -13.79 -7.48 0.85
N HIS A 127 -14.53 -7.79 -0.23
CA HIS A 127 -13.93 -8.38 -1.42
C HIS A 127 -13.12 -7.34 -2.18
N LEU A 128 -11.86 -7.67 -2.45
CA LEU A 128 -10.95 -6.79 -3.16
C LEU A 128 -11.26 -6.76 -4.66
N TYR A 129 -11.25 -5.56 -5.23
CA TYR A 129 -11.42 -5.31 -6.65
C TYR A 129 -10.52 -4.15 -7.11
N ARG A 130 -10.52 -3.87 -8.41
CA ARG A 130 -9.77 -2.77 -9.02
C ARG A 130 -10.18 -1.41 -8.41
N PRO A 131 -9.23 -0.59 -7.91
CA PRO A 131 -9.53 0.79 -7.52
C PRO A 131 -10.30 1.53 -8.63
N ARG A 132 -11.42 2.18 -8.27
CA ARG A 132 -12.19 3.01 -9.22
C ARG A 132 -11.46 4.29 -9.59
N LEU A 133 -10.61 4.78 -8.69
CA LEU A 133 -9.81 5.97 -8.89
C LEU A 133 -8.53 5.64 -9.64
N PRO A 134 -8.11 6.47 -10.62
CA PRO A 134 -6.86 6.28 -11.31
C PRO A 134 -5.68 6.48 -10.34
N ILE A 135 -4.55 5.84 -10.64
CA ILE A 135 -3.33 5.90 -9.83
C ILE A 135 -2.87 7.34 -9.55
N THR A 136 -3.05 8.25 -10.50
CA THR A 136 -2.71 9.67 -10.36
C THR A 136 -3.55 10.38 -9.30
N ASP A 137 -4.83 10.03 -9.19
CA ASP A 137 -5.73 10.64 -8.21
C ASP A 137 -5.46 10.06 -6.82
N VAL A 138 -5.17 8.76 -6.73
CA VAL A 138 -4.69 8.14 -5.48
C VAL A 138 -3.37 8.76 -5.04
N ALA A 139 -2.43 8.99 -5.96
CA ALA A 139 -1.12 9.59 -5.67
C ALA A 139 -1.23 10.98 -5.04
N ARG A 140 -2.16 11.82 -5.52
CA ARG A 140 -2.39 13.19 -5.04
C ARG A 140 -2.93 13.25 -3.61
N ARG A 141 -3.55 12.16 -3.14
CA ARG A 141 -4.14 12.06 -1.80
C ARG A 141 -3.13 11.58 -0.75
N ILE A 142 -1.90 11.31 -1.18
CA ILE A 142 -0.83 10.82 -0.32
C ILE A 142 0.26 11.87 -0.24
N GLU A 143 0.43 12.41 0.96
CA GLU A 143 1.55 13.28 1.29
C GLU A 143 2.59 12.48 2.07
N LEU A 144 3.83 12.46 1.57
CA LEU A 144 4.96 11.91 2.32
C LEU A 144 5.63 12.99 3.16
N ILE A 145 5.85 12.69 4.42
CA ILE A 145 6.55 13.54 5.38
C ILE A 145 7.89 12.88 5.72
N ARG A 146 8.99 13.60 5.47
CA ARG A 146 10.36 13.12 5.68
C ARG A 146 11.13 14.02 6.62
N PRO A 147 11.50 13.55 7.83
CA PRO A 147 12.44 14.28 8.68
C PRO A 147 13.87 14.12 8.16
N TYR A 148 14.59 15.23 8.02
CA TYR A 148 16.02 15.29 7.72
C TYR A 148 16.76 15.88 8.92
N LEU A 149 17.90 15.28 9.24
CA LEU A 149 18.81 15.78 10.26
C LEU A 149 19.97 16.49 9.56
N ASP A 150 19.91 17.81 9.49
CA ASP A 150 20.92 18.63 8.82
C ASP A 150 21.96 19.10 9.87
N PRO A 151 23.27 18.92 9.64
CA PRO A 151 24.30 19.42 10.54
C PRO A 151 24.37 20.95 10.49
N VAL A 152 24.55 21.59 11.64
CA VAL A 152 24.71 23.05 11.77
C VAL A 152 26.17 23.37 12.06
N PRO A 153 26.89 24.05 11.15
CA PRO A 153 28.27 24.43 11.38
C PRO A 153 28.35 25.43 12.54
N HIS A 154 29.09 25.07 13.59
CA HIS A 154 29.42 25.99 14.67
C HIS A 154 30.54 26.94 14.22
N GLY A 155 30.22 28.21 14.03
CA GLY A 155 31.18 29.27 13.67
C GLY A 155 32.17 29.66 14.77
N GLY A 156 32.46 28.78 15.73
CA GLY A 156 33.23 29.10 16.93
C GLY A 156 34.49 28.24 17.09
N LYS A 157 35.60 28.90 17.46
CA LYS A 157 36.93 28.32 17.78
C LYS A 157 36.92 27.42 19.03
N SER A 158 36.08 26.40 19.06
CA SER A 158 35.96 25.43 20.15
C SER A 158 36.87 24.23 19.89
N ARG A 159 37.81 23.96 20.81
CA ARG A 159 38.71 22.77 20.80
C ARG A 159 37.98 21.46 21.19
N GLY A 160 36.73 21.32 20.79
CA GLY A 160 35.93 20.11 20.98
C GLY A 160 34.89 20.05 19.87
N SER A 161 34.87 18.94 19.13
CA SER A 161 33.99 18.69 17.99
C SER A 161 32.56 18.41 18.46
N LYS A 162 31.84 19.45 18.89
CA LYS A 162 30.39 19.40 19.02
C LYS A 162 29.79 19.71 17.65
N ILE A 163 29.01 18.76 17.12
CA ILE A 163 28.20 18.94 15.92
C ILE A 163 26.76 19.10 16.41
N ASP A 164 26.19 20.28 16.17
CA ASP A 164 24.77 20.50 16.40
C ASP A 164 23.99 20.09 15.15
N PHE A 165 22.73 19.71 15.35
CA PHE A 165 21.85 19.30 14.27
C PHE A 165 20.54 20.09 14.34
N GLN A 166 19.99 20.41 13.18
CA GLN A 166 18.63 20.92 13.02
C GLN A 166 17.77 19.87 12.32
N ILE A 167 16.49 19.78 12.69
CA ILE A 167 15.53 18.91 12.03
C ILE A 167 14.75 19.72 11.00
N ARG A 168 14.81 19.31 9.74
CA ARG A 168 13.99 19.86 8.66
C ARG A 168 12.96 18.84 8.22
N ILE A 169 11.70 19.26 8.10
CA ILE A 169 10.62 18.41 7.60
C ILE A 169 10.40 18.72 6.11
N ALA A 170 10.61 17.75 5.23
CA ALA A 170 10.20 17.86 3.84
C ALA A 170 8.86 17.18 3.62
N ARG A 171 8.04 17.79 2.77
CA ARG A 171 6.78 17.24 2.29
C ARG A 171 6.91 16.94 0.81
N GLN A 172 6.56 15.73 0.39
CA GLN A 172 6.75 15.28 -0.98
C GLN A 172 5.50 14.54 -1.48
N THR A 173 5.14 14.77 -2.74
CA THR A 173 4.11 14.00 -3.45
C THR A 173 4.70 12.74 -4.07
N LEU A 174 3.87 11.72 -4.27
CA LEU A 174 4.32 10.49 -4.93
C LEU A 174 4.58 10.69 -6.43
N VAL A 175 5.60 10.00 -6.94
CA VAL A 175 5.88 9.86 -8.37
C VAL A 175 5.17 8.62 -8.88
N VAL A 176 4.36 8.76 -9.94
CA VAL A 176 3.72 7.63 -10.61
C VAL A 176 4.75 6.94 -11.50
N GLN A 177 5.03 5.67 -11.25
CA GLN A 177 5.86 4.82 -12.10
C GLN A 177 4.95 4.07 -13.09
N GLN A 178 5.31 4.10 -14.36
CA GLN A 178 4.65 3.36 -15.44
C GLN A 178 5.16 1.92 -15.50
#